data_AF-A0A7C9LE44-F1
#
_entry.id   AF-A0A7C9LE44-F1
#
_cell.length_a   1.000
_cell.length_b   1.000
_cell.length_c   1.000
_cell.angle_alpha   90.00
_cell.angle_beta   90.00
_cell.angle_gamma   90.00
#
_symmetry.space_group_name_H-M   'P 1'
#
loop_
_entity.id
_entity.type
_entity.pdbx_description
1 polymer ?
#
loop_
_entity_poly.entity_id
_entity_poly.type
_entity_poly.pdbx_seq_one_letter_code
_entity_poly.pdbx_strand_id
1 'polypeptide(L)'
;MTAAAPTPGDEPTGPEEAIDGVPAAPARPARRARSVRESLASIVLTFEIVVVFLAALVIWGLSREDGGAFGLPTWVPLAAGGVVILGLVITIPLLRYEWAYVLGWALQVLLLLSGLLNPAMFVVGALFGGMWAYCMIVGARIDRARAAEAASVADPGKESA
;
A
#
# COMPACT_ATOMS: atom_id res chain seq x y z
N MET A 1 -36.02 34.13 73.36
CA MET A 1 -34.60 33.76 73.09
C MET A 1 -34.65 32.55 72.18
N THR A 2 -34.96 32.64 70.88
CA THR A 2 -34.36 33.43 69.78
C THR A 2 -32.99 32.89 69.34
N ALA A 3 -32.97 32.19 68.20
CA ALA A 3 -31.91 32.15 67.17
C ALA A 3 -32.39 31.19 66.06
N ALA A 4 -33.12 31.65 65.03
CA ALA A 4 -32.59 32.14 63.75
C ALA A 4 -31.84 31.05 62.95
N ALA A 5 -32.46 30.61 61.85
CA ALA A 5 -31.86 29.70 60.87
C ALA A 5 -30.68 30.37 60.13
N PRO A 6 -29.59 29.65 59.84
CA PRO A 6 -28.60 30.11 58.88
C PRO A 6 -29.02 29.70 57.45
N THR A 7 -29.26 30.68 56.57
CA THR A 7 -29.23 30.52 55.12
C THR A 7 -27.78 30.55 54.63
N PRO A 8 -27.28 29.53 53.92
CA PRO A 8 -26.10 29.66 53.08
C PRO A 8 -26.57 29.76 51.63
N GLY A 9 -27.04 30.96 51.26
CA GLY A 9 -26.82 31.48 49.93
C GLY A 9 -25.59 32.38 50.07
N ASP A 10 -24.42 31.82 49.78
CA ASP A 10 -23.17 32.53 49.51
C ASP A 10 -22.28 31.52 48.74
N GLU A 11 -22.64 31.33 47.47
CA GLU A 11 -21.68 30.95 46.44
C GLU A 11 -20.78 32.16 46.17
N PRO A 12 -19.48 32.10 46.49
CA PRO A 12 -18.48 32.64 45.61
C PRO A 12 -18.24 31.61 44.51
N THR A 13 -18.96 31.82 43.41
CA THR A 13 -18.55 31.48 42.04
C THR A 13 -17.14 32.03 41.81
N GLY A 14 -16.13 31.29 42.29
CA GLY A 14 -14.79 31.39 41.75
C GLY A 14 -14.86 30.73 40.37
N PRO A 15 -14.44 31.42 39.28
CA PRO A 15 -14.40 30.79 37.99
C PRO A 15 -13.59 29.51 38.15
N GLU A 16 -14.22 28.37 37.85
CA GLU A 16 -13.68 27.42 36.89
C GLU A 16 -12.36 27.98 36.37
N GLU A 17 -11.25 27.61 37.02
CA GLU A 17 -9.92 27.87 36.51
C GLU A 17 -9.86 26.94 35.30
N ALA A 18 -10.52 27.43 34.26
CA ALA A 18 -10.40 27.00 32.91
C ALA A 18 -8.90 26.88 32.75
N ILE A 19 -8.47 25.65 32.56
CA ILE A 19 -7.23 25.35 31.87
C ILE A 19 -7.41 25.85 30.42
N ASP A 20 -7.64 27.16 30.29
CA ASP A 20 -7.54 28.02 29.12
C ASP A 20 -6.04 28.11 28.82
N GLY A 21 -5.49 26.99 28.36
CA GLY A 21 -4.05 26.87 28.27
C GLY A 21 -3.51 25.52 27.85
N VAL A 22 -4.35 24.53 27.54
CA VAL A 22 -3.89 23.45 26.66
C VAL A 22 -4.11 23.96 25.23
N PRO A 23 -3.08 24.51 24.54
CA PRO A 23 -3.22 24.80 23.12
C PRO A 23 -3.72 23.53 22.46
N ALA A 24 -4.88 23.61 21.80
CA ALA A 24 -5.45 22.49 21.07
C ALA A 24 -4.34 21.92 20.18
N ALA A 25 -3.83 20.75 20.56
CA ALA A 25 -2.72 20.14 19.85
C ALA A 25 -3.12 20.07 18.38
N PRO A 26 -2.31 20.60 17.45
CA PRO A 26 -2.71 20.71 16.05
C PRO A 26 -3.20 19.35 15.60
N ALA A 27 -4.46 19.29 15.16
CA ALA A 27 -5.09 18.07 14.70
C ALA A 27 -4.15 17.44 13.67
N ARG A 28 -3.50 16.33 14.04
CA ARG A 28 -2.55 15.65 13.15
C ARG A 28 -3.31 15.39 11.85
N PRO A 29 -2.79 15.84 10.69
CA PRO A 29 -3.50 15.67 9.43
C PRO A 29 -3.86 14.19 9.30
N ALA A 30 -5.16 13.91 9.19
CA ALA A 30 -5.66 12.55 9.11
C ALA A 30 -4.90 11.86 7.97
N ARG A 31 -4.01 10.92 8.33
CA ARG A 31 -3.19 10.22 7.36
C ARG A 31 -4.14 9.56 6.39
N ARG A 32 -4.18 10.05 5.14
CA ARG A 32 -5.06 9.53 4.08
C ARG A 32 -5.01 8.01 4.14
N ALA A 33 -6.12 7.38 4.50
CA ALA A 33 -6.15 5.94 4.66
C ALA A 33 -5.80 5.32 3.31
N ARG A 34 -4.65 4.64 3.22
CA ARG A 34 -4.25 3.97 1.98
C ARG A 34 -5.30 2.93 1.61
N SER A 35 -5.58 2.83 0.32
CA SER A 35 -6.50 1.82 -0.21
C SER A 35 -5.99 0.41 0.16
N VAL A 36 -6.92 -0.53 0.36
CA VAL A 36 -6.57 -1.94 0.59
C VAL A 36 -5.90 -2.50 -0.66
N ARG A 37 -6.42 -2.16 -1.85
CA ARG A 37 -5.80 -2.52 -3.14
C ARG A 37 -4.37 -2.00 -3.26
N GLU A 38 -4.11 -0.75 -2.90
CA GLU A 38 -2.77 -0.14 -2.90
C GLU A 38 -1.81 -0.90 -1.98
N SER A 39 -2.26 -1.21 -0.76
CA SER A 39 -1.44 -1.92 0.23
C SER A 39 -1.10 -3.34 -0.22
N LEU A 40 -2.08 -4.09 -0.74
CA LEU A 40 -1.86 -5.43 -1.26
C LEU A 40 -0.92 -5.42 -2.47
N ALA A 41 -1.12 -4.49 -3.42
CA ALA A 41 -0.27 -4.35 -4.58
C ALA A 41 1.18 -4.01 -4.21
N SER A 42 1.38 -3.12 -3.24
CA SER A 42 2.71 -2.76 -2.74
C SER A 42 3.42 -3.96 -2.11
N ILE A 43 2.71 -4.81 -1.36
CA ILE A 43 3.27 -6.02 -0.76
C ILE A 43 3.72 -6.99 -1.86
N VAL A 44 2.87 -7.24 -2.86
CA VAL A 44 3.18 -8.12 -3.99
C VAL A 44 4.43 -7.64 -4.73
N LEU A 45 4.49 -6.36 -5.13
CA LEU A 45 5.65 -5.79 -5.84
C LEU A 45 6.93 -5.87 -5.00
N THR A 46 6.82 -5.71 -3.68
CA THR A 46 7.99 -5.79 -2.79
C THR A 46 8.58 -7.21 -2.75
N PHE A 47 7.72 -8.23 -2.64
CA PHE A 47 8.17 -9.62 -2.75
C PHE A 47 8.71 -9.94 -4.15
N GLU A 48 8.11 -9.37 -5.19
CA GLU A 48 8.53 -9.55 -6.57
C GLU A 48 9.93 -9.00 -6.83
N ILE A 49 10.31 -7.88 -6.18
CA ILE A 49 11.70 -7.37 -6.23
C ILE A 49 12.70 -8.43 -5.78
N VAL A 50 12.41 -9.13 -4.67
CA VAL A 50 13.27 -10.19 -4.14
C VAL A 50 13.35 -11.35 -5.14
N VAL A 51 12.21 -11.73 -5.71
CA VAL A 51 12.12 -12.79 -6.70
C VAL A 51 12.90 -12.48 -7.97
N VAL A 52 12.74 -11.27 -8.53
CA VAL A 52 13.47 -10.82 -9.73
C VAL A 52 14.97 -10.76 -9.47
N PHE A 53 15.37 -10.31 -8.27
CA PHE A 53 16.77 -10.33 -7.87
C PHE A 53 17.35 -11.74 -7.86
N LEU A 54 16.65 -12.69 -7.22
CA LEU A 54 17.07 -14.09 -7.21
C LEU A 54 17.05 -14.70 -8.63
N ALA A 55 16.04 -14.38 -9.43
CA ALA A 55 15.95 -14.82 -10.81
C ALA A 55 17.15 -14.35 -11.65
N ALA A 56 17.53 -13.08 -11.51
CA ALA A 56 18.69 -12.52 -12.17
C ALA A 56 20.00 -13.22 -11.75
N LEU A 57 20.15 -13.54 -10.46
CA LEU A 57 21.30 -14.31 -9.95
C LEU A 57 21.33 -15.74 -10.50
N VAL A 58 20.18 -16.43 -10.58
CA VAL A 58 20.08 -17.79 -11.13
C VAL A 58 20.44 -17.79 -12.61
N ILE A 59 19.84 -16.90 -13.40
CA ILE A 59 20.12 -16.80 -14.84
C ILE A 59 21.59 -16.43 -15.07
N TRP A 60 22.11 -15.47 -14.29
CA TRP A 60 23.52 -15.11 -14.35
C TRP A 60 24.44 -16.28 -14.03
N GLY A 61 24.15 -17.05 -12.97
CA GLY A 61 24.92 -18.21 -12.56
C GLY A 61 24.99 -19.28 -13.65
N LEU A 62 23.85 -19.59 -14.26
CA LEU A 62 23.76 -20.53 -15.39
C LEU A 62 24.50 -20.02 -16.63
N SER A 63 24.44 -18.71 -16.90
CA SER A 63 25.08 -18.09 -18.07
C SER A 63 26.61 -18.10 -18.01
N ARG A 64 27.23 -18.36 -16.85
CA ARG A 64 28.69 -18.41 -16.72
C ARG A 64 29.30 -19.63 -17.39
N GLU A 65 28.56 -20.73 -17.46
CA GLU A 65 29.03 -22.00 -18.01
C GLU A 65 29.01 -21.98 -19.55
N ASP A 66 28.04 -21.27 -20.14
CA ASP A 66 27.82 -21.22 -21.59
C ASP A 66 28.54 -20.05 -22.30
N GLY A 67 29.33 -19.25 -21.57
CA GLY A 67 30.01 -18.07 -22.12
C GLY A 67 29.13 -16.83 -22.31
N GLY A 68 27.89 -16.88 -21.81
CA GLY A 68 26.89 -15.80 -21.87
C GLY A 68 25.54 -16.27 -22.40
N ALA A 69 24.44 -15.73 -21.84
CA ALA A 69 23.11 -16.03 -22.35
C ALA A 69 22.94 -15.47 -23.78
N PHE A 70 22.54 -16.30 -24.74
CA PHE A 70 22.28 -15.87 -26.14
C PHE A 70 23.46 -15.16 -26.82
N GLY A 71 24.71 -15.47 -26.44
CA GLY A 71 25.91 -14.80 -26.98
C GLY A 71 26.12 -13.37 -26.47
N LEU A 72 25.37 -12.95 -25.45
CA LEU A 72 25.52 -11.66 -24.80
C LEU A 72 26.57 -11.72 -23.67
N PRO A 73 27.16 -10.57 -23.29
CA PRO A 73 28.06 -10.50 -22.14
C PRO A 73 27.43 -11.05 -20.85
N THR A 74 28.24 -11.69 -20.01
CA THR A 74 27.78 -12.31 -18.77
C THR A 74 27.14 -11.35 -17.77
N TRP A 75 27.35 -10.03 -17.88
CA TRP A 75 26.70 -9.05 -17.00
C TRP A 75 25.25 -8.72 -17.39
N VAL A 76 24.82 -9.08 -18.61
CA VAL A 76 23.50 -8.70 -19.16
C VAL A 76 22.32 -9.19 -18.32
N PRO A 77 22.28 -10.44 -17.81
CA PRO A 77 21.19 -10.89 -16.95
C PRO A 77 21.02 -10.04 -15.69
N LEU A 78 22.14 -9.60 -15.08
CA LEU A 78 22.11 -8.76 -13.89
C LEU A 78 21.61 -7.35 -14.21
N ALA A 79 22.05 -6.77 -15.33
CA ALA A 79 21.57 -5.46 -15.76
C ALA A 79 20.07 -5.50 -16.11
N ALA A 80 19.62 -6.52 -16.83
CA ALA A 80 18.19 -6.70 -17.15
C ALA A 80 17.35 -6.85 -15.87
N GLY A 81 17.78 -7.71 -14.94
CA GLY A 81 17.13 -7.85 -13.64
C GLY A 81 17.11 -6.54 -12.85
N GLY A 82 18.22 -5.79 -12.85
CA GLY A 82 18.32 -4.48 -12.20
C GLY A 82 17.34 -3.44 -12.77
N VAL A 83 17.16 -3.41 -14.10
CA VAL A 83 16.17 -2.55 -14.76
C VAL A 83 14.74 -2.91 -14.35
N VAL A 84 14.41 -4.20 -14.29
CA VAL A 84 13.08 -4.65 -13.84
C VAL A 84 12.85 -4.30 -12.37
N ILE A 85 13.84 -4.52 -11.50
CA ILE A 85 13.79 -4.14 -10.08
C ILE A 85 13.56 -2.64 -9.94
N LEU A 86 14.29 -1.82 -10.69
CA LEU A 86 14.11 -0.36 -10.66
C LEU A 86 12.69 0.02 -11.09
N GLY A 87 12.16 -0.63 -12.13
CA GLY A 87 10.77 -0.46 -12.56
C GLY A 87 9.76 -0.82 -11.46
N LEU A 88 9.96 -1.94 -10.76
CA LEU A 88 9.13 -2.35 -9.61
C LEU A 88 9.18 -1.32 -8.48
N VAL A 89 10.38 -0.88 -8.09
CA VAL A 89 10.60 0.12 -7.03
C VAL A 89 9.93 1.46 -7.37
N ILE A 90 10.04 1.93 -8.61
CA ILE A 90 9.38 3.15 -9.07
C ILE A 90 7.85 2.97 -9.10
N THR A 91 7.36 1.78 -9.43
CA THR A 91 5.92 1.51 -9.51
C THR A 91 5.24 1.58 -8.14
N ILE A 92 5.90 1.15 -7.06
CA ILE A 92 5.33 1.15 -5.69
C ILE A 92 4.76 2.53 -5.28
N PRO A 93 5.51 3.65 -5.30
CA PRO A 93 4.96 4.97 -4.95
C PRO A 93 3.98 5.52 -5.99
N LEU A 94 3.96 4.96 -7.21
CA LEU A 94 3.04 5.32 -8.29
C LEU A 94 1.67 4.65 -8.14
N LEU A 95 1.53 3.60 -7.32
CA LEU A 95 0.27 2.90 -7.06
C LEU A 95 -0.86 3.79 -6.50
N ARG A 96 -0.55 5.01 -6.07
CA ARG A 96 -1.54 6.05 -5.74
C ARG A 96 -2.38 6.50 -6.95
N TYR A 97 -1.91 6.21 -8.17
CA TYR A 97 -2.57 6.55 -9.43
C TYR A 97 -3.13 5.29 -10.09
N GLU A 98 -4.34 5.37 -10.64
CA GLU A 98 -5.01 4.20 -11.24
C GLU A 98 -4.27 3.62 -12.45
N TRP A 99 -3.55 4.45 -13.21
CA TRP A 99 -2.77 3.99 -14.36
C TRP A 99 -1.57 3.13 -13.97
N ALA A 100 -1.06 3.25 -12.74
CA ALA A 100 0.06 2.44 -12.26
C ALA A 100 -0.28 0.95 -12.16
N TYR A 101 -1.57 0.60 -12.07
CA TYR A 101 -1.99 -0.79 -12.13
C TYR A 101 -1.77 -1.41 -13.52
N VAL A 102 -1.85 -0.61 -14.59
CA VAL A 102 -1.51 -1.06 -15.96
C VAL A 102 -0.01 -1.30 -16.07
N LEU A 103 0.80 -0.42 -15.47
CA LEU A 103 2.26 -0.62 -15.39
C LEU A 103 2.61 -1.91 -14.62
N GLY A 104 1.91 -2.19 -13.53
CA GLY A 104 2.07 -3.46 -12.81
C GLY A 104 1.74 -4.68 -13.67
N TRP A 105 0.67 -4.64 -14.48
CA TRP A 105 0.39 -5.70 -15.46
C TRP A 105 1.50 -5.86 -16.50
N ALA A 106 2.08 -4.77 -17.00
CA ALA A 106 3.21 -4.83 -17.90
C ALA A 106 4.42 -5.51 -17.24
N LEU A 107 4.69 -5.21 -15.96
CA LEU A 107 5.76 -5.86 -15.19
C LEU A 107 5.50 -7.34 -14.97
N GLN A 108 4.24 -7.76 -14.73
CA GLN A 108 3.88 -9.18 -14.65
C GLN A 108 4.13 -9.91 -15.97
N VAL A 109 3.80 -9.29 -17.11
CA VAL A 109 4.09 -9.86 -18.43
C VAL A 109 5.59 -9.97 -18.65
N LEU A 110 6.38 -8.96 -18.26
CA LEU A 110 7.84 -9.01 -18.33
C LEU A 110 8.41 -10.14 -17.46
N LEU A 111 7.89 -10.32 -16.24
CA LEU A 111 8.28 -11.42 -15.37
C LEU A 111 7.94 -12.77 -16.00
N LEU A 112 6.74 -12.92 -16.56
CA LEU A 112 6.35 -14.17 -17.23
C LEU A 112 7.21 -14.45 -18.47
N LEU A 113 7.55 -13.42 -19.26
CA LEU A 113 8.45 -13.53 -20.40
C LEU A 113 9.88 -13.92 -19.99
N SER A 114 10.31 -13.61 -18.76
CA SER A 114 11.57 -14.12 -18.24
C SER A 114 11.61 -15.66 -18.14
N GLY A 115 10.43 -16.30 -18.16
CA GLY A 115 10.24 -17.76 -18.35
C GLY A 115 10.94 -18.32 -19.58
N LEU A 116 11.11 -17.52 -20.64
CA LEU A 116 11.83 -17.95 -21.85
C LEU A 116 13.33 -18.14 -21.59
N LEU A 117 13.90 -17.45 -20.60
CA LEU A 117 15.30 -17.58 -20.20
C LEU A 117 15.48 -18.76 -19.24
N ASN A 118 14.52 -18.95 -18.33
CA ASN A 118 14.50 -20.07 -17.42
C ASN A 118 13.06 -20.54 -17.21
N PRO A 119 12.69 -21.77 -17.64
CA PRO A 119 11.32 -22.27 -17.54
C PRO A 119 10.70 -22.23 -16.13
N ALA A 120 11.51 -22.30 -15.07
CA ALA A 120 11.03 -22.16 -13.69
C ALA A 120 10.36 -20.79 -13.45
N MET A 121 10.77 -19.74 -14.19
CA MET A 121 10.19 -18.40 -14.07
C MET A 121 8.78 -18.31 -14.63
N PHE A 122 8.33 -19.25 -15.48
CA PHE A 122 6.91 -19.31 -15.86
C PHE A 122 6.02 -19.61 -14.66
N VAL A 123 6.44 -20.55 -13.81
CA VAL A 123 5.70 -20.91 -12.59
C VAL A 123 5.66 -19.72 -11.63
N VAL A 124 6.81 -19.09 -11.42
CA VAL A 124 6.94 -17.91 -10.55
C VAL A 124 6.10 -16.74 -11.07
N GLY A 125 6.23 -16.40 -12.36
CA GLY A 125 5.47 -15.33 -12.99
C GLY A 125 3.97 -15.60 -13.01
N ALA A 126 3.54 -16.85 -13.19
CA ALA A 126 2.13 -17.23 -13.09
C ALA A 126 1.59 -17.08 -11.65
N LEU A 127 2.36 -17.48 -10.64
CA LEU A 127 1.97 -17.32 -9.24
C LEU A 127 1.87 -15.85 -8.84
N PHE A 128 2.88 -15.04 -9.16
CA PHE A 128 2.88 -13.61 -8.84
C PHE A 128 1.85 -12.83 -9.67
N GLY A 129 1.73 -13.13 -10.96
CA GLY A 129 0.71 -12.53 -11.83
C GLY A 129 -0.72 -12.90 -11.41
N GLY A 130 -0.93 -14.16 -11.00
CA GLY A 130 -2.20 -14.61 -10.43
C GLY A 130 -2.52 -13.92 -9.10
N MET A 131 -1.53 -13.80 -8.21
CA MET A 131 -1.67 -13.07 -6.95
C MET A 131 -1.94 -11.58 -7.20
N TRP A 132 -1.26 -10.96 -8.16
CA TRP A 132 -1.50 -9.58 -8.59
C TRP A 132 -2.95 -9.39 -9.06
N ALA A 133 -3.42 -10.24 -9.97
CA ALA A 133 -4.80 -10.21 -10.48
C ALA A 133 -5.82 -10.35 -9.34
N TYR A 134 -5.58 -11.30 -8.42
CA TYR A 134 -6.41 -11.50 -7.24
C TYR A 134 -6.45 -10.25 -6.34
N CYS A 135 -5.29 -9.66 -6.04
CA CYS A 135 -5.19 -8.42 -5.25
C CYS A 135 -5.94 -7.24 -5.91
N MET A 136 -5.93 -7.15 -7.24
CA MET A 136 -6.68 -6.11 -7.96
C MET A 136 -8.19 -6.30 -7.82
N ILE A 137 -8.69 -7.52 -8.00
CA ILE A 137 -10.12 -7.83 -7.92
C ILE A 137 -10.63 -7.68 -6.48
N VAL A 138 -9.96 -8.31 -5.53
CA VAL A 138 -10.37 -8.32 -4.12
C VAL A 138 -10.15 -6.96 -3.47
N GLY A 139 -9.02 -6.30 -3.73
CA GLY A 139 -8.75 -4.96 -3.23
C GLY A 139 -9.80 -3.96 -3.72
N ALA A 140 -10.14 -3.97 -5.01
CA ALA A 140 -11.18 -3.09 -5.55
C ALA A 140 -12.57 -3.40 -4.95
N ARG A 141 -12.90 -4.67 -4.68
CA ARG A 141 -14.15 -5.05 -4.03
C ARG A 141 -14.23 -4.52 -2.59
N ILE A 142 -13.16 -4.67 -1.81
CA ILE A 142 -13.10 -4.21 -0.42
C ILE A 142 -13.14 -2.68 -0.36
N ASP A 143 -12.39 -2.00 -1.23
CA ASP A 143 -12.35 -0.54 -1.27
C ASP A 143 -13.73 0.05 -1.61
N ARG A 144 -14.48 -0.56 -2.54
CA ARG A 144 -15.87 -0.15 -2.85
C ARG A 144 -16.82 -0.36 -1.67
N ALA A 145 -16.71 -1.48 -0.96
CA ALA A 145 -17.54 -1.76 0.21
C ALA A 145 -17.29 -0.73 1.33
N ARG A 146 -16.03 -0.42 1.61
CA ARG A 146 -15.63 0.61 2.60
C ARG A 146 -16.10 2.01 2.22
N ALA A 147 -16.09 2.35 0.93
CA ALA A 147 -16.57 3.64 0.45
C ALA A 147 -18.09 3.79 0.63
N ALA A 148 -18.86 2.73 0.39
CA ALA A 148 -20.32 2.73 0.59
C ALA A 148 -20.69 2.87 2.08
N GLU A 149 -19.98 2.17 2.96
CA GLU A 149 -20.17 2.27 4.42
C GLU A 149 -19.86 3.69 4.92
N ALA A 150 -18.74 4.28 4.50
CA ALA A 150 -18.39 5.65 4.86
C ALA A 150 -19.42 6.69 4.40
N ALA A 151 -20.05 6.49 3.23
CA ALA A 151 -21.11 7.36 2.73
C ALA A 151 -22.39 7.27 3.58
N SER A 152 -22.75 6.07 4.05
CA SER A 152 -23.92 5.87 4.92
C SER A 152 -23.76 6.51 6.31
N VAL A 153 -22.55 6.50 6.87
CA VAL A 153 -22.25 7.14 8.17
C VAL A 153 -22.22 8.67 8.06
N ALA A 154 -21.95 9.21 6.87
CA ALA A 154 -21.89 10.66 6.62
C ALA A 154 -23.26 11.31 6.36
N ASP A 155 -24.33 10.54 6.10
CA ASP A 155 -25.69 11.05 5.88
C ASP A 155 -26.72 10.66 6.97
N PRO A 156 -26.47 10.86 8.28
CA PRO A 156 -27.44 10.54 9.35
C PRO A 156 -28.61 11.55 9.45
N GLY A 157 -28.67 12.57 8.59
CA GLY A 157 -29.54 13.74 8.74
C GLY A 157 -30.75 13.84 7.79
N LYS A 158 -31.01 12.84 6.93
CA LYS A 158 -32.14 12.88 5.98
C LYS A 158 -33.28 11.89 6.26
N GLU A 159 -33.16 11.05 7.28
CA GLU A 159 -34.21 10.07 7.64
C GLU A 159 -35.22 10.58 8.69
N SER A 160 -35.12 11.84 9.15
CA SER A 160 -35.97 12.41 10.20
C SER A 160 -36.81 13.63 9.79
N ALA A 161 -37.06 13.83 8.49
CA ALA A 161 -37.90 14.91 7.96
C ALA A 161 -39.22 14.40 7.36
#